data_AF-A0A7W0N4L3-F1
#
_entry.id   AF-A0A7W0N4L3-F1
#
_cell.length_a   1.000
_cell.length_b   1.000
_cell.length_c   1.000
_cell.angle_alpha   90.00
_cell.angle_beta   90.00
_cell.angle_gamma   90.00
#
_symmetry.space_group_name_H-M   'P 1'
#
loop_
_entity.id
_entity.type
_entity.pdbx_description
1 polymer ?
#
loop_
_entity_poly.entity_id
_entity_poly.type
_entity_poly.pdbx_seq_one_letter_code
_entity_poly.pdbx_strand_id
1 'polypeptide(L)'
;MKPSAAFIVGAIVLLSAVVRFGVARTFDVPWIAPDEMIYGLVGQSLWESGTLTIRGGAVPYYSLLTPALIGLPLAVSDLARGVAIAQALQALAMSLVAVPVYLWGKPIVGTRWALAAAALAVLPPALWYGGLLMTEALFYPLVVAALLALARMLEEPTLFRQGTFLLILSFAAAVRLQALLLLLVLLVATGLFAWFGRSLAIL
;
A
#
# COMPACT_ATOMS: atom_id res chain seq x y z
N MET A 1 -19.78 -7.43 26.15
CA MET A 1 -19.60 -6.18 25.36
C MET A 1 -19.32 -6.56 23.91
N LYS A 2 -20.02 -5.98 22.93
CA LYS A 2 -19.71 -6.23 21.51
C LYS A 2 -18.38 -5.53 21.17
N PRO A 3 -17.42 -6.19 20.51
CA PRO A 3 -16.15 -5.56 20.16
C PRO A 3 -16.40 -4.34 19.26
N SER A 4 -15.61 -3.29 19.43
CA SER A 4 -15.70 -2.08 18.59
C SER A 4 -15.27 -2.40 17.16
N ALA A 5 -15.82 -1.71 16.17
CA ALA A 5 -15.48 -1.96 14.78
C ALA A 5 -13.98 -1.71 14.48
N ALA A 6 -13.37 -0.74 15.16
CA ALA A 6 -11.92 -0.50 15.07
C ALA A 6 -11.10 -1.70 15.55
N PHE A 7 -11.52 -2.34 16.65
CA PHE A 7 -10.90 -3.57 17.13
C PHE A 7 -11.01 -4.70 16.10
N ILE A 8 -12.18 -4.86 15.47
CA ILE A 8 -12.39 -5.89 14.44
C ILE A 8 -11.50 -5.65 13.23
N VAL A 9 -11.38 -4.41 12.74
CA VAL A 9 -10.47 -4.08 11.64
C VAL A 9 -9.02 -4.36 12.02
N GLY A 10 -8.60 -3.98 13.24
CA GLY A 10 -7.27 -4.31 13.75
C GLY A 10 -7.02 -5.82 13.79
N ALA A 11 -8.00 -6.62 14.22
CA ALA A 11 -7.92 -8.07 14.21
C ALA A 11 -7.82 -8.64 12.78
N ILE A 12 -8.55 -8.08 11.80
CA ILE A 12 -8.45 -8.47 10.38
C ILE A 12 -7.03 -8.22 9.86
N VAL A 13 -6.47 -7.03 10.12
CA VAL A 13 -5.12 -6.65 9.70
C VAL A 13 -4.09 -7.60 10.32
N LEU A 14 -4.16 -7.81 11.64
CA LEU A 14 -3.21 -8.66 12.36
C LEU A 14 -3.29 -10.12 11.93
N LEU A 15 -4.50 -10.68 11.83
CA LEU A 15 -4.69 -12.06 11.39
C LEU A 15 -4.17 -12.25 9.96
N SER A 16 -4.48 -11.32 9.07
CA SER A 16 -4.00 -11.34 7.69
C SER A 16 -2.47 -11.27 7.63
N ALA A 17 -1.85 -10.37 8.41
CA ALA A 17 -0.41 -10.21 8.46
C ALA A 17 0.28 -11.47 9.00
N VAL A 18 -0.24 -12.08 10.07
CA VAL A 18 0.31 -13.32 10.65
C VAL A 18 0.22 -14.48 9.67
N VAL A 19 -0.95 -14.69 9.05
CA VAL A 19 -1.12 -15.76 8.05
C VAL A 19 -0.19 -15.56 6.86
N ARG A 20 -0.11 -14.34 6.33
CA ARG A 20 0.79 -14.00 5.21
C ARG A 20 2.24 -14.17 5.58
N PHE A 21 2.66 -13.77 6.78
CA PHE A 21 4.02 -13.99 7.26
C PHE A 21 4.32 -15.49 7.37
N GLY A 22 3.41 -16.29 7.93
CA GLY A 22 3.56 -17.74 7.99
C GLY A 22 3.76 -18.38 6.61
N VAL A 23 2.99 -17.95 5.62
CA VAL A 23 3.15 -18.37 4.21
C VAL A 23 4.47 -17.84 3.62
N ALA A 24 4.86 -16.59 3.90
CA ALA A 24 6.11 -16.01 3.44
C ALA A 24 7.34 -16.85 3.85
N ARG A 25 7.28 -17.43 5.06
CA ARG A 25 8.35 -18.28 5.60
C ARG A 25 8.52 -19.61 4.87
N THR A 26 7.60 -20.01 4.00
CA THR A 26 7.75 -21.21 3.17
C THR A 26 8.54 -20.97 1.88
N PHE A 27 8.87 -19.72 1.57
CA PHE A 27 9.66 -19.37 0.39
C PHE A 27 11.10 -19.06 0.77
N ASP A 28 12.04 -19.60 -0.01
CA ASP A 28 13.43 -19.19 0.02
C ASP A 28 13.59 -17.91 -0.80
N VAL A 29 13.65 -16.78 -0.11
CA VAL A 29 13.79 -15.44 -0.70
C VAL A 29 15.28 -15.09 -0.87
N PRO A 30 15.69 -14.50 -2.00
CA PRO A 30 14.85 -14.03 -3.11
C PRO A 30 14.37 -15.15 -4.03
N TRP A 31 13.08 -15.13 -4.39
CA TRP A 31 12.43 -16.10 -5.29
C TRP A 31 12.20 -15.52 -6.69
N ILE A 32 11.77 -14.26 -6.76
CA ILE A 32 11.48 -13.52 -7.98
C ILE A 32 12.70 -12.67 -8.34
N ALA A 33 13.53 -13.22 -9.21
CA ALA A 33 14.64 -12.51 -9.81
C ALA A 33 14.18 -11.73 -11.07
N PRO A 34 14.80 -10.56 -11.37
CA PRO A 34 15.82 -9.88 -10.58
C PRO A 34 15.25 -8.95 -9.51
N ASP A 35 13.93 -8.76 -9.47
CA ASP A 35 13.30 -7.65 -8.75
C ASP A 35 13.59 -7.65 -7.24
N GLU A 36 13.43 -8.78 -6.56
CA GLU A 36 13.68 -8.87 -5.11
C GLU A 36 15.15 -8.56 -4.77
N MET A 37 16.07 -8.96 -5.65
CA MET A 37 17.50 -8.66 -5.50
C MET A 37 17.76 -7.16 -5.69
N ILE A 38 17.13 -6.55 -6.69
CA ILE A 38 17.26 -5.12 -6.96
C ILE A 38 16.76 -4.31 -5.75
N TYR A 39 15.56 -4.59 -5.26
CA TYR A 39 15.00 -3.85 -4.11
C TYR A 39 15.81 -4.05 -2.84
N GLY A 40 16.32 -5.27 -2.59
CA GLY A 40 17.20 -5.55 -1.46
C GLY A 40 18.53 -4.80 -1.54
N LEU A 41 19.23 -4.86 -2.69
CA LEU A 41 20.54 -4.23 -2.87
C LEU A 41 20.46 -2.69 -2.85
N VAL A 42 19.46 -2.12 -3.54
CA VAL A 42 19.20 -0.66 -3.49
C VAL A 42 18.81 -0.23 -2.07
N GLY A 43 18.09 -1.08 -1.35
CA GLY A 43 17.73 -0.82 0.04
C GLY A 43 18.95 -0.79 0.95
N GLN A 44 19.88 -1.74 0.82
CA GLN A 44 21.13 -1.74 1.59
C GLN A 44 21.96 -0.50 1.30
N SER A 45 22.17 -0.14 0.02
CA SER A 45 22.91 1.07 -0.33
C SER A 45 22.25 2.35 0.22
N LEU A 46 20.92 2.40 0.26
CA LEU A 46 20.21 3.53 0.83
C LEU A 46 20.50 3.70 2.33
N TRP A 47 20.58 2.61 3.09
CA TRP A 47 20.84 2.65 4.53
C TRP A 47 22.32 2.75 4.90
N GLU A 48 23.21 2.23 4.06
CA GLU A 48 24.67 2.27 4.28
C GLU A 48 25.29 3.59 3.82
N SER A 49 24.89 4.12 2.66
CA SER A 49 25.52 5.29 2.03
C SER A 49 24.55 6.41 1.64
N GLY A 50 23.24 6.24 1.85
CA GLY A 50 22.24 7.24 1.46
C GLY A 50 22.00 7.32 -0.05
N THR A 51 22.47 6.35 -0.83
CA THR A 51 22.42 6.37 -2.29
C THR A 51 21.54 5.25 -2.85
N LEU A 52 20.87 5.50 -3.98
CA LEU A 52 20.10 4.48 -4.71
C LEU A 52 20.98 3.87 -5.80
N THR A 53 21.90 3.00 -5.42
CA THR A 53 22.92 2.43 -6.32
C THR A 53 23.02 0.92 -6.12
N ILE A 54 23.56 0.21 -7.11
CA ILE A 54 23.90 -1.20 -6.96
C ILE A 54 25.39 -1.36 -7.24
N ARG A 55 26.16 -1.83 -6.25
CA ARG A 55 27.61 -2.04 -6.35
C ARG A 55 28.37 -0.78 -6.83
N GLY A 56 27.95 0.39 -6.35
CA GLY A 56 28.54 1.69 -6.73
C GLY A 56 28.11 2.21 -8.10
N GLY A 57 27.36 1.44 -8.88
CA GLY A 57 26.79 1.87 -10.15
C GLY A 57 25.44 2.58 -9.97
N ALA A 58 25.22 3.63 -10.75
CA ALA A 58 23.89 4.24 -10.88
C ALA A 58 22.92 3.25 -11.51
N VAL A 59 21.67 3.25 -11.03
CA VAL A 59 20.60 2.41 -11.56
C VAL A 59 19.40 3.28 -11.96
N PRO A 60 18.56 2.82 -12.90
CA PRO A 60 17.26 3.46 -13.14
C PRO A 60 16.44 3.53 -11.84
N TYR A 61 15.50 4.47 -11.80
CA TYR A 61 14.56 4.53 -10.68
C TYR A 61 13.63 3.31 -10.70
N TYR A 62 13.79 2.43 -9.71
CA TYR A 62 12.90 1.28 -9.52
C TYR A 62 11.81 1.57 -8.48
N SER A 63 12.20 2.15 -7.34
CA SER A 63 11.35 2.51 -6.21
C SER A 63 12.20 3.24 -5.17
N LEU A 64 11.59 4.02 -4.29
CA LEU A 64 12.24 4.60 -3.11
C LEU A 64 11.77 3.92 -1.81
N LEU A 65 10.46 3.88 -1.60
CA LEU A 65 9.90 3.46 -0.32
C LEU A 65 9.99 1.95 -0.08
N THR A 66 9.90 1.13 -1.13
CA THR A 66 10.06 -0.33 -0.99
C THR A 66 11.49 -0.69 -0.61
N PRO A 67 12.54 -0.21 -1.30
CA PRO A 67 13.92 -0.34 -0.84
C PRO A 67 14.16 0.22 0.56
N ALA A 68 13.56 1.36 0.92
CA ALA A 68 13.70 1.92 2.26
C ALA A 68 13.14 0.98 3.35
N LEU A 69 11.96 0.40 3.12
CA LEU A 69 11.32 -0.53 4.05
C LEU A 69 12.10 -1.84 4.19
N ILE A 70 12.52 -2.43 3.08
CA ILE A 70 13.16 -3.74 3.01
C ILE A 70 14.65 -3.65 3.39
N GLY A 71 15.31 -2.58 2.95
CA GLY A 71 16.74 -2.36 3.14
C GLY A 71 17.14 -2.22 4.60
N LEU A 72 16.30 -1.59 5.43
CA LEU A 72 16.64 -1.35 6.85
C LEU A 72 16.91 -2.67 7.59
N PRO A 73 15.98 -3.65 7.60
CA PRO A 73 16.25 -4.96 8.18
C PRO A 73 17.48 -5.66 7.62
N LEU A 74 17.73 -5.53 6.32
CA LEU A 74 18.86 -6.18 5.64
C LEU A 74 20.21 -5.52 5.98
N ALA A 75 20.21 -4.23 6.28
CA ALA A 75 21.42 -3.48 6.63
C ALA A 75 21.80 -3.65 8.11
N VAL A 76 20.82 -3.85 9.01
CA VAL A 76 21.06 -3.86 10.47
C VAL A 76 21.05 -5.26 11.10
N SER A 77 20.66 -6.30 10.35
CA SER A 77 20.57 -7.69 10.85
C SER A 77 21.36 -8.64 9.97
N ASP A 78 21.61 -9.86 10.47
CA ASP A 78 22.07 -10.96 9.62
C ASP A 78 21.04 -11.25 8.50
N LEU A 79 21.50 -11.79 7.38
CA LEU A 79 20.67 -11.95 6.19
C LEU A 79 19.37 -12.72 6.46
N ALA A 80 19.44 -13.83 7.19
CA ALA A 80 18.27 -14.67 7.46
C ALA A 80 17.22 -13.94 8.31
N ARG A 81 17.67 -13.26 9.38
CA ARG A 81 16.81 -12.44 10.23
C ARG A 81 16.29 -11.20 9.49
N GLY A 82 17.14 -10.53 8.73
CA GLY A 82 16.79 -9.34 7.95
C GLY A 82 15.68 -9.63 6.94
N VAL A 83 15.81 -10.75 6.21
CA VAL A 83 14.76 -11.24 5.30
C VAL A 83 13.48 -11.52 6.08
N ALA A 84 13.54 -12.25 7.20
CA ALA A 84 12.35 -12.57 7.99
C ALA A 84 11.63 -11.29 8.49
N ILE A 85 12.36 -10.29 8.97
CA ILE A 85 11.79 -9.01 9.40
C ILE A 85 11.18 -8.27 8.20
N ALA A 86 11.86 -8.20 7.05
CA ALA A 86 11.34 -7.56 5.86
C ALA A 86 10.04 -8.23 5.36
N GLN A 87 9.97 -9.56 5.37
CA GLN A 87 8.75 -10.31 5.05
C GLN A 87 7.61 -9.98 6.03
N ALA A 88 7.89 -9.88 7.32
CA ALA A 88 6.88 -9.50 8.32
C ALA A 88 6.35 -8.07 8.11
N LEU A 89 7.24 -7.12 7.84
CA LEU A 89 6.87 -5.73 7.57
C LEU A 89 6.00 -5.60 6.32
N GLN A 90 6.31 -6.35 5.27
CA GLN A 90 5.52 -6.33 4.05
C GLN A 90 4.18 -7.05 4.18
N ALA A 91 4.14 -8.17 4.90
CA ALA A 91 2.89 -8.85 5.23
C ALA A 91 1.96 -7.90 6.01
N LEU A 92 2.51 -7.13 6.96
CA LEU A 92 1.77 -6.11 7.69
C LEU A 92 1.32 -4.97 6.77
N ALA A 93 2.24 -4.40 5.99
CA ALA A 93 1.95 -3.30 5.07
C ALA A 93 0.79 -3.65 4.13
N MET A 94 0.87 -4.80 3.48
CA MET A 94 -0.17 -5.28 2.57
C MET A 94 -1.52 -5.49 3.28
N SER A 95 -1.49 -5.85 4.57
CA SER A 95 -2.71 -6.08 5.37
C SER A 95 -3.40 -4.79 5.77
N LEU A 96 -2.68 -3.67 5.82
CA LEU A 96 -3.26 -2.36 6.14
C LEU A 96 -4.31 -1.89 5.14
N VAL A 97 -4.41 -2.50 3.95
CA VAL A 97 -5.46 -2.20 2.98
C VAL A 97 -6.89 -2.36 3.54
N ALA A 98 -7.09 -3.22 4.54
CA ALA A 98 -8.37 -3.37 5.23
C ALA A 98 -8.85 -2.03 5.84
N VAL A 99 -7.92 -1.17 6.26
CA VAL A 99 -8.21 0.11 6.91
C VAL A 99 -8.89 1.10 5.94
N PRO A 100 -8.28 1.52 4.81
CA PRO A 100 -8.94 2.42 3.88
C PRO A 100 -10.21 1.79 3.28
N VAL A 101 -10.26 0.47 3.04
CA VAL A 101 -11.49 -0.18 2.56
C VAL A 101 -12.63 -0.05 3.57
N TYR A 102 -12.38 -0.31 4.85
CA TYR A 102 -13.39 -0.13 5.90
C TYR A 102 -13.83 1.34 6.02
N LEU A 103 -12.87 2.27 6.05
CA LEU A 103 -13.16 3.70 6.19
C LEU A 103 -13.94 4.25 5.00
N TRP A 104 -13.70 3.72 3.79
CA TRP A 104 -14.44 4.08 2.60
C TRP A 104 -15.85 3.48 2.60
N GLY A 105 -15.96 2.18 2.88
CA GLY A 105 -17.22 1.46 2.81
C GLY A 105 -18.21 1.84 3.92
N LYS A 106 -17.74 2.22 5.12
CA LYS A 106 -18.60 2.50 6.28
C LYS A 106 -19.74 3.49 5.99
N PRO A 107 -19.51 4.69 5.42
CA PRO A 107 -20.60 5.60 5.08
C PRO A 107 -21.51 5.12 3.94
N ILE A 108 -21.06 4.19 3.09
CA ILE A 108 -21.79 3.74 1.90
C ILE A 108 -22.73 2.56 2.23
N VAL A 109 -22.20 1.54 2.89
CA VAL A 109 -22.90 0.25 3.12
C VAL A 109 -23.12 -0.05 4.61
N GLY A 110 -22.75 0.87 5.50
CA GLY A 110 -22.82 0.69 6.95
C GLY A 110 -21.71 -0.23 7.51
N THR A 111 -21.62 -0.29 8.84
CA THR A 111 -20.52 -0.95 9.55
C THR A 111 -20.37 -2.44 9.19
N ARG A 112 -21.46 -3.20 9.13
CA ARG A 112 -21.41 -4.66 8.93
C ARG A 112 -20.82 -5.02 7.57
N TRP A 113 -21.31 -4.38 6.51
CA TRP A 113 -20.84 -4.64 5.15
C TRP A 113 -19.47 -4.02 4.88
N ALA A 114 -19.12 -2.91 5.54
CA ALA A 114 -17.77 -2.36 5.47
C ALA A 114 -16.72 -3.29 6.11
N LEU A 115 -17.06 -3.96 7.22
CA LEU A 115 -16.21 -5.00 7.81
C LEU A 115 -16.06 -6.20 6.88
N ALA A 116 -17.15 -6.63 6.22
CA ALA A 116 -17.09 -7.69 5.22
C ALA A 116 -16.20 -7.30 4.03
N ALA A 117 -16.33 -6.07 3.52
CA ALA A 117 -15.48 -5.56 2.44
C ALA A 117 -13.99 -5.50 2.85
N ALA A 118 -13.70 -5.06 4.07
CA ALA A 118 -12.34 -5.02 4.61
C ALA A 118 -11.72 -6.42 4.75
N ALA A 119 -12.52 -7.41 5.18
CA ALA A 119 -12.10 -8.81 5.20
C ALA A 119 -11.86 -9.34 3.78
N LEU A 120 -12.78 -9.10 2.85
CA LEU A 120 -12.62 -9.50 1.45
C LEU A 120 -11.39 -8.88 0.80
N ALA A 121 -11.04 -7.63 1.12
CA ALA A 121 -9.87 -6.96 0.56
C ALA A 121 -8.53 -7.61 0.94
N VAL A 122 -8.49 -8.42 2.00
CA VAL A 122 -7.27 -9.13 2.42
C VAL A 122 -7.20 -10.59 1.99
N LEU A 123 -8.26 -11.11 1.34
CA LEU A 123 -8.35 -12.50 0.90
C LEU A 123 -7.79 -12.83 -0.51
N PRO A 124 -7.68 -11.90 -1.50
CA PRO A 124 -7.24 -12.27 -2.83
C PRO A 124 -5.94 -13.10 -2.80
N PRO A 125 -5.86 -14.24 -3.52
CA PRO A 125 -4.69 -15.12 -3.50
C PRO A 125 -3.40 -14.42 -3.95
N ALA A 126 -3.52 -13.45 -4.87
CA ALA A 126 -2.42 -12.60 -5.27
C ALA A 126 -1.75 -11.85 -4.09
N LEU A 127 -2.42 -11.74 -2.93
CA LEU A 127 -1.83 -11.13 -1.75
C LEU A 127 -0.77 -12.02 -1.05
N TRP A 128 -0.51 -13.24 -1.57
CA TRP A 128 0.69 -14.01 -1.24
C TRP A 128 1.98 -13.29 -1.63
N TYR A 129 1.96 -12.35 -2.59
CA TYR A 129 3.09 -11.45 -2.87
C TYR A 129 3.50 -10.61 -1.65
N GLY A 130 2.64 -10.44 -0.64
CA GLY A 130 2.98 -9.72 0.59
C GLY A 130 4.12 -10.35 1.41
N GLY A 131 4.47 -11.61 1.12
CA GLY A 131 5.62 -12.31 1.71
C GLY A 131 6.92 -12.21 0.91
N LEU A 132 6.91 -11.55 -0.25
CA LEU A 132 8.07 -11.41 -1.14
C LEU A 132 8.58 -9.97 -1.12
N LEU A 133 9.86 -9.76 -1.42
CA LEU A 133 10.53 -8.45 -1.41
C LEU A 133 10.12 -7.57 -2.59
N MET A 134 8.85 -7.18 -2.65
CA MET A 134 8.21 -6.61 -3.84
C MET A 134 7.49 -5.28 -3.55
N THR A 135 7.22 -4.51 -4.61
CA THR A 135 6.60 -3.18 -4.46
C THR A 135 5.10 -3.24 -4.17
N GLU A 136 4.42 -4.34 -4.51
CA GLU A 136 2.99 -4.58 -4.30
C GLU A 136 2.55 -4.38 -2.84
N ALA A 137 3.39 -4.81 -1.88
CA ALA A 137 3.06 -4.80 -0.46
C ALA A 137 2.72 -3.39 0.07
N LEU A 138 3.45 -2.38 -0.41
CA LEU A 138 3.17 -0.98 -0.11
C LEU A 138 2.22 -0.34 -1.13
N PHE A 139 2.32 -0.73 -2.40
CA PHE A 139 1.55 -0.09 -3.46
C PHE A 139 0.05 -0.29 -3.30
N TYR A 140 -0.39 -1.51 -2.99
CA TYR A 140 -1.82 -1.82 -2.87
C TYR A 140 -2.54 -0.98 -1.80
N PRO A 141 -2.12 -0.95 -0.52
CA PRO A 141 -2.78 -0.13 0.49
C PRO A 141 -2.69 1.37 0.18
N LEU A 142 -1.57 1.85 -0.39
CA LEU A 142 -1.39 3.26 -0.72
C LEU A 142 -2.31 3.70 -1.86
N VAL A 143 -2.48 2.90 -2.91
CA VAL A 143 -3.42 3.21 -4.00
C VAL A 143 -4.86 3.24 -3.49
N VAL A 144 -5.26 2.28 -2.66
CA VAL A 144 -6.61 2.27 -2.08
C VAL A 144 -6.82 3.46 -1.14
N ALA A 145 -5.81 3.84 -0.35
CA ALA A 145 -5.85 5.04 0.48
C ALA A 145 -5.92 6.34 -0.36
N ALA A 146 -5.19 6.40 -1.48
CA ALA A 146 -5.23 7.54 -2.40
C ALA A 146 -6.61 7.68 -3.05
N LEU A 147 -7.23 6.58 -3.46
CA LEU A 147 -8.60 6.56 -4.00
C LEU A 147 -9.63 7.00 -2.96
N LEU A 148 -9.50 6.54 -1.71
CA LEU A 148 -10.33 7.03 -0.60
C LEU A 148 -10.14 8.54 -0.40
N ALA A 149 -8.89 9.03 -0.36
CA ALA A 149 -8.61 10.45 -0.19
C ALA A 149 -9.15 11.29 -1.36
N LEU A 150 -9.05 10.79 -2.59
CA LEU A 150 -9.63 11.38 -3.79
C LEU A 150 -11.16 11.48 -3.68
N ALA A 151 -11.83 10.38 -3.31
CA ALA A 151 -13.28 10.37 -3.13
C ALA A 151 -13.71 11.43 -2.10
N ARG A 152 -13.03 11.49 -0.96
CA ARG A 152 -13.30 12.50 0.09
C ARG A 152 -13.03 13.93 -0.37
N MET A 153 -11.98 14.13 -1.16
CA MET A 153 -11.66 15.43 -1.73
C MET A 153 -12.73 15.90 -2.72
N LEU A 154 -13.30 14.98 -3.52
CA LEU A 154 -14.40 15.31 -4.45
C LEU A 154 -15.70 15.61 -3.70
N GLU A 155 -15.99 14.90 -2.61
CA GLU A 155 -17.16 15.16 -1.76
C GLU A 155 -17.10 16.56 -1.11
N GLU A 156 -15.94 16.95 -0.56
CA GLU A 156 -15.72 18.31 -0.04
C GLU A 156 -14.30 18.79 -0.40
N PRO A 157 -14.15 19.73 -1.35
CA PRO A 157 -12.85 20.11 -1.91
C PRO A 157 -12.06 21.09 -1.02
N THR A 158 -11.75 20.70 0.22
CA THR A 158 -10.93 21.49 1.15
C THR A 158 -9.43 21.37 0.86
N LEU A 159 -8.64 22.41 1.17
CA LEU A 159 -7.16 22.38 1.02
C LEU A 159 -6.52 21.21 1.77
N PHE A 160 -7.06 20.85 2.94
CA PHE A 160 -6.57 19.72 3.72
C PHE A 160 -6.78 18.38 2.99
N ARG A 161 -7.96 18.16 2.40
CA ARG A 161 -8.26 16.92 1.65
C ARG A 161 -7.47 16.84 0.35
N GLN A 162 -7.26 17.97 -0.33
CA GLN A 162 -6.38 18.06 -1.50
C GLN A 162 -4.93 17.73 -1.14
N GLY A 163 -4.40 18.35 -0.10
CA GLY A 163 -3.06 18.06 0.41
C GLY A 163 -2.90 16.60 0.85
N THR A 164 -3.92 16.02 1.50
CA THR A 164 -3.93 14.60 1.90
C THR A 164 -3.87 13.68 0.69
N PHE A 165 -4.69 13.92 -0.34
CA PHE A 165 -4.66 13.15 -1.58
C PHE A 165 -3.29 13.24 -2.26
N LEU A 166 -2.76 14.45 -2.44
CA LEU A 166 -1.46 14.67 -3.08
C LEU A 166 -0.31 14.02 -2.29
N LEU A 167 -0.36 14.08 -0.97
CA LEU A 167 0.61 13.43 -0.10
C LEU A 167 0.59 11.91 -0.30
N ILE A 168 -0.58 11.28 -0.18
CA ILE A 168 -0.70 9.82 -0.33
C ILE A 168 -0.34 9.38 -1.76
N LEU A 169 -0.74 10.16 -2.77
CA LEU A 169 -0.34 9.95 -4.17
C LEU A 169 1.18 10.01 -4.32
N SER A 170 1.85 10.96 -3.66
CA SER A 170 3.31 11.07 -3.69
C SER A 170 3.98 9.88 -3.03
N PHE A 171 3.46 9.39 -1.90
CA PHE A 171 3.91 8.13 -1.30
C PHE A 171 3.70 6.94 -2.25
N ALA A 172 2.53 6.83 -2.89
CA ALA A 172 2.26 5.76 -3.86
C ALA A 172 3.22 5.83 -5.06
N ALA A 173 3.48 7.04 -5.59
CA ALA A 173 4.43 7.28 -6.68
C ALA A 173 5.87 6.95 -6.28
N ALA A 174 6.24 7.20 -5.02
CA ALA A 174 7.54 6.84 -4.46
C ALA A 174 7.71 5.33 -4.23
N VAL A 175 6.62 4.55 -4.25
CA VAL A 175 6.68 3.08 -4.39
C VAL A 175 6.80 2.71 -5.87
N ARG A 176 5.93 3.29 -6.70
CA ARG A 176 5.73 2.95 -8.12
C ARG A 176 5.18 4.15 -8.88
N LEU A 177 5.90 4.62 -9.90
CA LEU A 177 5.49 5.79 -10.71
C LEU A 177 4.15 5.56 -11.43
N GLN A 178 3.70 4.31 -11.59
CA GLN A 178 2.37 4.00 -12.13
C GLN A 178 1.23 4.62 -11.30
N ALA A 179 1.45 4.95 -10.02
CA ALA A 179 0.46 5.69 -9.22
C ALA A 179 0.09 7.06 -9.83
N LEU A 180 0.95 7.67 -10.64
CA LEU A 180 0.64 8.94 -11.31
C LEU A 180 -0.56 8.84 -12.25
N LEU A 181 -0.96 7.62 -12.67
CA LEU A 181 -2.23 7.40 -13.37
C LEU A 181 -3.45 7.84 -12.55
N LEU A 182 -3.34 7.96 -11.23
CA LEU A 182 -4.40 8.51 -10.38
C LEU A 182 -4.67 10.00 -10.67
N LEU A 183 -3.74 10.74 -11.29
CA LEU A 183 -4.02 12.09 -11.78
C LEU A 183 -5.01 12.05 -12.96
N LEU A 184 -4.89 11.07 -13.84
CA LEU A 184 -5.89 10.86 -14.91
C LEU A 184 -7.24 10.44 -14.29
N VAL A 185 -7.22 9.56 -13.29
CA VAL A 185 -8.44 9.17 -12.56
C VAL A 185 -9.10 10.40 -11.92
N LEU A 186 -8.33 11.31 -11.31
CA LEU A 186 -8.84 12.57 -10.78
C LEU A 186 -9.53 13.40 -11.87
N LEU A 187 -8.89 13.60 -13.03
CA LEU A 187 -9.46 14.38 -14.13
C LEU A 187 -10.80 13.77 -14.62
N VAL A 188 -10.82 12.46 -14.85
CA VAL A 188 -12.02 11.74 -15.29
C VAL A 188 -13.11 11.79 -14.22
N ALA A 189 -12.78 11.51 -12.95
CA ALA A 189 -13.74 11.54 -11.85
C ALA A 189 -14.34 12.93 -11.65
N THR A 190 -13.53 13.99 -11.75
CA THR A 190 -14.00 15.38 -11.68
C THR A 190 -14.94 15.70 -12.84
N GLY A 191 -14.60 15.28 -14.06
CA GLY A 191 -15.45 15.45 -15.24
C GLY A 191 -16.80 14.75 -15.09
N LEU A 192 -16.80 13.49 -14.61
CA LEU A 192 -18.02 12.73 -14.32
C LEU A 192 -18.85 13.37 -13.21
N PHE A 193 -18.21 13.81 -12.12
CA PHE A 193 -18.90 14.47 -11.01
C PHE A 193 -19.60 15.76 -11.47
N ALA A 194 -18.91 16.58 -12.27
CA ALA A 194 -19.47 17.80 -12.85
C ALA A 194 -20.63 17.50 -13.82
N TRP A 195 -20.50 16.44 -14.64
CA TRP A 195 -21.55 16.01 -15.56
C TRP A 195 -22.83 15.60 -14.82
N PHE A 196 -22.72 14.71 -13.82
CA PHE A 196 -23.88 14.26 -13.05
C PHE A 196 -24.48 15.36 -12.17
N GLY A 197 -23.66 16.27 -11.64
CA GLY A 197 -24.14 17.43 -10.90
C GLY A 197 -25.01 18.37 -11.74
N ARG A 198 -24.66 18.57 -13.03
CA ARG A 198 -25.48 19.38 -13.96
C ARG A 198 -26.84 18.75 -14.26
N SER A 199 -26.92 17.42 -14.39
CA SER A 199 -28.19 16.73 -14.67
C SER A 199 -29.21 16.81 -13.53
N LEU A 200 -28.75 16.95 -12.28
CA LEU A 200 -29.62 17.04 -11.10
C LEU A 200 -30.15 18.45 -10.83
N ALA A 201 -29.52 19.50 -11.38
CA ALA A 201 -29.95 20.89 -11.23
C ALA A 201 -31.06 21.31 -12.22
N ILE A 202 -31.42 20.43 -13.16
CA ILE A 202 -32.42 20.68 -14.22
C ILE A 202 -33.77 19.98 -13.91
N LEU A 203 -33.82 19.18 -12.83
CA LEU A 203 -35.03 18.55 -12.27
C LEU A 203 -35.52 19.33 -11.05
#